data_AF-X6CGM1-F1
#
_entry.id   AF-X6CGM1-F1
#
_cell.length_a   1.000
_cell.length_b   1.000
_cell.length_c   1.000
_cell.angle_alpha   90.00
_cell.angle_beta   90.00
_cell.angle_gamma   90.00
#
_symmetry.space_group_name_H-M   'P 1'
#
loop_
_entity.id
_entity.type
_entity.pdbx_description
1 polymer ?
#
loop_
_entity_poly.entity_id
_entity_poly.type
_entity_poly.pdbx_seq_one_letter_code
_entity_poly.pdbx_strand_id
1 'polypeptide(L)' 'MIEGLQADLDEWVRSYNEERPHQGRWCFGKTPMQTFLDTAPLAKEKMIAA' A
#
# COMPACT_ATOMS: atom_id res chain seq x y z
N MET A 1 -14.26 -4.51 -23.50
CA MET A 1 -13.45 -3.36 -23.95
C MET A 1 -12.37 -3.10 -22.92
N ILE A 2 -11.23 -2.54 -23.28
CA ILE A 2 -10.11 -2.29 -22.35
C ILE A 2 -10.54 -1.43 -21.16
N GLU A 3 -11.46 -0.48 -21.36
CA GLU A 3 -11.97 0.42 -20.31
C GLU A 3 -12.63 -0.32 -19.14
N GLY A 4 -13.39 -1.39 -19.41
CA GLY A 4 -14.01 -2.20 -18.35
C GLY A 4 -12.96 -2.92 -17.51
N LEU A 5 -11.93 -3.48 -18.16
CA LEU A 5 -10.83 -4.14 -17.45
C LEU A 5 -10.00 -3.15 -16.64
N GLN A 6 -9.85 -1.92 -17.11
CA GLN A 6 -9.16 -0.87 -16.37
C GLN A 6 -9.94 -0.50 -15.10
N ALA A 7 -11.26 -0.33 -15.20
CA ALA A 7 -12.11 -0.03 -14.05
C ALA A 7 -12.06 -1.14 -12.98
N ASP A 8 -12.13 -2.40 -13.40
CA ASP A 8 -12.03 -3.55 -12.50
C ASP A 8 -10.66 -3.59 -11.81
N LEU A 9 -9.58 -3.29 -12.54
CA LEU A 9 -8.24 -3.24 -11.99
C LEU A 9 -8.09 -2.10 -10.97
N ASP A 10 -8.58 -0.91 -11.30
CA ASP A 10 -8.48 0.27 -10.44
C ASP A 10 -9.23 0.05 -9.11
N GLU A 11 -10.42 -0.55 -9.16
CA GLU A 11 -11.19 -0.91 -7.97
C GLU A 11 -10.48 -1.99 -7.14
N TRP A 12 -9.93 -3.01 -7.79
CA TRP A 12 -9.18 -4.05 -7.10
C TRP A 12 -7.94 -3.47 -6.40
N VAL A 13 -7.17 -2.59 -7.08
CA VAL A 13 -5.99 -1.94 -6.48
C VAL A 13 -6.39 -1.09 -5.29
N ARG A 14 -7.46 -0.28 -5.39
CA ARG A 14 -7.95 0.54 -4.27
C ARG A 14 -8.30 -0.34 -3.05
N SER A 15 -9.15 -1.35 -3.25
CA SER A 15 -9.60 -2.21 -2.15
C SER A 15 -8.44 -2.95 -1.47
N TYR A 16 -7.48 -3.45 -2.25
CA TYR A 16 -6.28 -4.08 -1.70
C TYR A 16 -5.48 -3.12 -0.82
N ASN A 17 -5.25 -1.91 -1.32
CA ASN A 17 -4.38 -0.91 -0.70
C ASN A 17 -5.00 -0.23 0.53
N GLU A 18 -6.31 -0.01 0.50
CA GLU A 18 -7.01 0.86 1.47
C GLU A 18 -7.94 0.13 2.42
N GLU A 19 -8.46 -1.04 2.05
CA GLU A 19 -9.49 -1.73 2.85
C GLU A 19 -8.97 -3.00 3.51
N ARG A 20 -7.98 -3.67 2.90
CA ARG A 20 -7.49 -4.96 3.38
C ARG A 20 -6.35 -4.80 4.39
N PRO A 21 -6.54 -5.11 5.69
CA PRO A 21 -5.45 -5.07 6.66
C PRO A 21 -4.41 -6.18 6.39
N HIS A 22 -3.13 -5.85 6.44
CA HIS A 22 -2.06 -6.84 6.33
C HIS A 22 -1.98 -7.67 7.62
N GLN A 23 -2.04 -9.00 7.48
CA GLN A 23 -1.92 -9.95 8.60
C GLN A 23 -0.45 -10.27 8.98
N GLY A 24 0.50 -9.49 8.48
CA GLY A 24 1.91 -9.66 8.84
C GLY A 24 2.17 -9.28 10.30
N ARG A 25 3.05 -10.03 10.99
CA ARG A 25 3.45 -9.80 12.39
C ARG A 25 3.82 -8.35 12.71
N TRP A 26 4.31 -7.60 11.72
CA TRP A 26 4.82 -6.23 11.85
C TRP A 26 3.92 -5.16 11.23
N CYS A 27 2.76 -5.54 10.66
CA CYS A 27 1.84 -4.60 10.03
C CYS A 27 0.72 -4.17 10.99
N PHE A 28 0.60 -4.77 12.18
CA PHE A 28 -0.30 -4.36 13.26
C PHE A 28 -1.77 -4.17 12.84
N GLY A 29 -2.25 -4.94 11.87
CA GLY A 29 -3.60 -4.80 11.33
C GLY A 29 -3.84 -3.53 10.51
N LYS A 30 -2.78 -2.78 10.17
CA LYS A 30 -2.84 -1.64 9.26
C LYS A 30 -2.98 -2.10 7.81
N THR A 31 -3.58 -1.25 6.99
CA THR A 31 -3.66 -1.48 5.54
C THR A 31 -2.28 -1.30 4.88
N PRO A 32 -2.07 -1.81 3.66
CA PRO A 32 -0.83 -1.57 2.92
C PRO A 32 -0.49 -0.08 2.82
N MET A 33 -1.47 0.77 2.49
CA MET A 33 -1.24 2.20 2.36
C MET A 33 -0.87 2.88 3.68
N GLN A 34 -1.53 2.52 4.78
CA GLN A 34 -1.16 3.03 6.10
C GLN A 34 0.28 2.64 6.47
N THR A 35 0.63 1.36 6.26
CA THR A 35 1.99 0.88 6.52
C THR A 35 3.03 1.61 5.67
N PHE A 36 2.73 1.84 4.39
CA PHE A 36 3.62 2.55 3.49
C PHE A 36 3.85 4.00 3.93
N LEU A 37 2.78 4.73 4.24
CA LEU A 37 2.86 6.13 4.67
C LEU A 37 3.59 6.28 6.00
N ASP A 38 3.34 5.38 6.96
CA ASP A 38 4.00 5.39 8.27
C ASP A 38 5.51 5.13 8.17
N THR A 39 5.93 4.32 7.19
CA THR A 39 7.33 3.92 7.01
C THR A 39 8.10 4.82 6.05
N ALA A 40 7.43 5.63 5.24
CA ALA A 40 8.06 6.53 4.28
C ALA A 40 9.05 7.54 4.92
N PRO A 41 8.78 8.18 6.07
CA PRO A 41 9.75 9.04 6.75
C PRO A 41 10.99 8.26 7.20
N LEU A 42 10.79 7.08 7.81
CA LEU A 42 11.88 6.22 8.27
C LEU A 42 12.77 5.76 7.11
N ALA A 43 12.17 5.45 5.96
CA ALA A 43 12.91 5.11 4.75
C ALA A 43 13.76 6.29 4.28
N LYS A 44 13.18 7.50 4.22
CA LYS A 44 13.89 8.74 3.84
C LYS A 44 15.06 9.05 4.79
N GLU A 45 14.85 8.94 6.10
CA GLU A 45 15.90 9.14 7.11
C GLU A 45 17.05 8.15 6.98
N LYS A 46 16.75 6.92 6.53
CA LYS A 46 17.73 5.85 6.34
C LYS A 46 18.32 5.77 4.93
N MET A 47 17.93 6.67 4.02
CA MET A 47 18.60 6.77 2.72
C MET A 47 20.01 7.31 2.95
N ILE A 48 20.99 6.41 3.05
CA ILE A 48 22.40 6.76 2.97
C ILE A 48 22.63 7.27 1.55
N ALA A 49 22.96 8.55 1.40
CA ALA A 49 23.39 9.10 0.13
C ALA A 49 24.64 8.32 -0.32
N ALA A 50 24.53 7.63 -1.46
CA ALA A 50 25.66 6.99 -2.14
C ALA A 50 26.53 8.03 -2.84
#